data_AF-A0A5K0W8Z4-F1
#
_entry.id   AF-A0A5K0W8Z4-F1
#
_cell.length_a   1.000
_cell.length_b   1.000
_cell.length_c   1.000
_cell.angle_alpha   90.00
_cell.angle_beta   90.00
_cell.angle_gamma   90.00
#
_symmetry.space_group_name_H-M   'P 1'
#
loop_
_entity.id
_entity.type
_entity.pdbx_description
1 polymer ?
#
loop_
_entity_poly.entity_id
_entity_poly.type
_entity_poly.pdbx_seq_one_letter_code
_entity_poly.pdbx_strand_id
1 'polypeptide(L)'
;GARVPLRGQVEDFHDAAMVIAEILGSEDSAAEHLSKCIFIVGMGGNDYLNNYFVPGLYPSSMQYTPEQYAAELVRSYTQHLT
;
A
#
# COMPACT_ATOMS: atom_id res chain seq x y z
N GLY A 1 4.61 15.54 -7.59
CA GLY A 1 4.92 14.73 -6.40
C GLY A 1 5.60 13.45 -6.84
N ALA A 2 6.46 12.88 -6.00
CA ALA A 2 7.03 11.56 -6.27
C ALA A 2 5.97 10.46 -6.11
N ARG A 3 6.11 9.35 -6.86
CA ARG A 3 5.29 8.16 -6.68
C ARG A 3 5.68 7.46 -5.38
N VAL A 4 4.73 7.27 -4.46
CA VAL A 4 4.92 6.46 -3.25
C VAL A 4 4.19 5.12 -3.44
N PRO A 5 4.90 3.97 -3.43
CA PRO A 5 4.26 2.66 -3.54
C PRO A 5 3.39 2.35 -2.31
N LEU A 6 2.46 1.39 -2.42
CA LEU A 6 1.53 1.04 -1.33
C LEU A 6 2.24 0.78 0.01
N ARG A 7 3.35 0.02 0.01
CA ARG A 7 4.16 -0.22 1.21
C ARG A 7 4.59 1.09 1.89
N GLY A 8 5.07 2.04 1.09
CA GLY A 8 5.47 3.35 1.60
C GLY A 8 4.29 4.14 2.16
N GLN A 9 3.12 4.07 1.52
CA GLN A 9 1.92 4.72 2.05
C GLN A 9 1.45 4.12 3.39
N VAL A 10 1.63 2.80 3.58
CA VAL A 10 1.36 2.12 4.85
C VAL A 10 2.37 2.52 5.93
N GLU A 11 3.65 2.62 5.58
CA GLU A 11 4.72 3.11 6.47
C GLU A 11 4.47 4.56 6.88
N ASP A 12 4.17 5.45 5.93
CA ASP A 12 3.83 6.85 6.21
C ASP A 12 2.60 6.97 7.14
N PHE A 13 1.60 6.11 6.95
CA PHE A 13 0.42 6.07 7.82
C PHE A 13 0.75 5.57 9.22
N HIS A 14 1.63 4.58 9.35
CA HIS A 14 2.11 4.11 10.65
C HIS A 14 2.81 5.24 11.43
N ASP A 15 3.68 6.00 10.78
CA ASP A 15 4.36 7.15 11.40
C ASP A 15 3.35 8.21 11.84
N ALA A 16 2.35 8.51 11.00
CA ALA A 16 1.27 9.42 11.37
C ALA A 16 0.45 8.90 12.58
N ALA A 17 0.19 7.60 12.66
CA ALA A 17 -0.51 6.99 13.79
C ALA A 17 0.30 7.10 15.09
N MET A 18 1.63 6.98 15.03
CA MET A 18 2.51 7.21 16.19
C MET A 18 2.47 8.66 16.66
N VAL A 19 2.47 9.63 15.75
CA VAL A 19 2.30 11.06 16.10
C VAL A 19 0.93 11.29 16.76
N ILE A 20 -0.13 10.64 16.27
CA ILE A 20 -1.46 10.72 16.90
C ILE A 20 -1.44 10.13 18.32
N ALA A 21 -0.72 9.02 18.54
CA ALA A 21 -0.55 8.44 19.87
C ALA A 21 0.17 9.38 20.83
N GLU A 22 1.21 10.10 20.37
CA GLU A 22 1.87 11.13 21.17
C GLU A 22 0.92 12.28 21.54
N ILE A 23 0.10 12.74 20.59
CA ILE A 23 -0.87 13.81 20.80
C ILE A 23 -1.98 13.39 21.78
N LEU A 24 -2.46 12.16 21.67
CA LEU A 24 -3.54 11.62 22.51
C LEU A 24 -3.05 11.00 23.82
N GLY A 25 -1.73 10.88 23.99
CA GLY A 25 -1.07 10.43 25.22
C GLY A 25 -1.01 8.91 25.42
N SER A 26 -1.52 8.10 24.48
CA SER A 26 -1.35 6.65 24.48
C SER A 26 -1.68 6.03 23.12
N GLU A 27 -1.10 4.87 22.84
CA GLU A 27 -1.46 4.03 21.68
C GLU A 27 -2.93 3.58 21.75
N ASP A 28 -3.44 3.24 22.94
CA ASP A 28 -4.84 2.83 23.13
C ASP A 28 -5.83 3.93 22.72
N SER A 29 -5.55 5.19 23.09
CA SER A 29 -6.40 6.33 22.73
C SER A 29 -6.33 6.63 21.22
N ALA A 30 -5.15 6.47 20.61
CA ALA A 30 -5.02 6.56 19.15
C ALA A 30 -5.76 5.44 18.43
N ALA A 31 -5.65 4.20 18.90
CA ALA A 31 -6.39 3.07 18.34
C ALA A 31 -7.91 3.29 18.45
N GLU A 32 -8.41 3.76 19.59
CA GLU A 32 -9.83 4.10 19.75
C GLU A 32 -10.26 5.22 18.79
N HIS A 33 -9.43 6.24 18.61
CA HIS A 33 -9.72 7.33 17.68
C HIS A 33 -9.73 6.85 16.22
N LEU A 34 -8.68 6.14 15.79
CA LEU A 34 -8.53 5.63 14.43
C LEU A 34 -9.59 4.58 14.10
N SER A 35 -10.11 3.82 15.08
CA SER A 35 -11.20 2.87 14.87
C SER A 35 -12.51 3.51 14.39
N LYS A 36 -12.67 4.82 14.62
CA LYS A 36 -13.85 5.61 14.21
C LYS A 36 -13.67 6.20 12.80
N CYS A 37 -12.47 6.12 12.23
CA CYS A 37 -12.18 6.62 10.89
C CYS A 37 -12.60 5.61 9.81
N ILE A 38 -12.92 6.13 8.62
CA ILE A 38 -13.10 5.31 7.42
C ILE A 38 -11.83 5.43 6.59
N PHE A 39 -11.22 4.29 6.29
CA PHE A 39 -10.04 4.20 5.42
C PHE A 39 -10.46 3.69 4.04
N ILE A 40 -10.04 4.41 3.00
CA ILE A 40 -10.29 4.05 1.60
C ILE A 40 -8.93 3.81 0.96
N VAL A 41 -8.73 2.60 0.44
CA VAL A 41 -7.49 2.22 -0.27
C VAL A 41 -7.82 1.98 -1.75
N GLY A 42 -7.29 2.82 -2.63
CA GLY A 42 -7.39 2.66 -4.08
C GLY A 42 -6.15 1.97 -4.63
N MET A 43 -6.31 0.83 -5.29
CA MET A 43 -5.21 0.04 -5.87
C MET A 43 -5.65 -0.65 -7.16
N GLY A 44 -4.69 -1.10 -7.98
CA GLY A 44 -4.97 -2.06 -9.05
C GLY A 44 -4.51 -1.60 -10.42
N GLY A 45 -5.40 -0.97 -11.21
CA GLY A 45 -5.20 -0.76 -12.65
C GLY A 45 -3.87 -0.08 -13.02
N ASN A 46 -3.52 1.00 -12.32
CA ASN A 46 -2.26 1.72 -12.58
C ASN A 46 -1.03 0.93 -12.13
N ASP A 47 -1.13 0.18 -11.05
CA ASP A 47 -0.04 -0.68 -10.56
C ASP A 47 0.20 -1.84 -11.52
N TYR A 48 -0.86 -2.44 -12.04
CA TYR A 48 -0.74 -3.48 -13.04
C TYR A 48 -0.12 -2.96 -14.33
N LEU A 49 -0.72 -1.92 -14.91
CA LEU A 49 -0.32 -1.43 -16.22
C LEU A 49 1.11 -0.87 -16.22
N ASN A 50 1.42 0.03 -15.28
CA ASN A 50 2.72 0.71 -15.26
C ASN A 50 3.87 -0.22 -14.86
N ASN A 51 3.60 -1.22 -14.02
CA ASN A 51 4.63 -2.13 -13.60
C ASN A 51 4.76 -3.34 -14.52
N TYR A 52 3.76 -3.71 -15.33
CA TYR A 52 3.83 -4.85 -16.25
C TYR A 52 4.24 -4.46 -17.68
N PHE A 53 3.55 -3.48 -18.27
CA PHE A 53 3.69 -3.15 -19.69
C PHE A 53 4.76 -2.09 -19.99
N VAL A 54 5.62 -1.77 -19.02
CA VAL A 54 6.75 -0.83 -19.20
C VAL A 54 8.09 -1.57 -19.06
N PRO A 55 8.47 -2.41 -20.04
CA PRO A 55 9.64 -3.30 -19.95
C PRO A 55 10.98 -2.54 -19.81
N GLY A 56 11.03 -1.27 -20.21
CA GLY A 56 12.22 -0.42 -20.04
C GLY A 56 12.48 0.02 -18.59
N LEU A 57 11.48 -0.10 -17.70
CA LEU A 57 11.60 0.25 -16.28
C LEU A 57 11.43 -0.97 -15.37
N TYR A 58 10.65 -1.96 -15.78
CA TYR A 58 10.32 -3.12 -14.97
C TYR A 58 10.43 -4.42 -15.78
N PRO A 59 11.12 -5.45 -15.27
CA PRO A 59 11.30 -6.72 -16.00
C PRO A 59 10.12 -7.70 -15.87
N SER A 60 9.04 -7.29 -15.20
CA SER A 60 7.85 -8.09 -14.89
C SER A 60 7.21 -8.79 -16.09
N SER A 61 7.08 -8.11 -17.24
CA SER A 61 6.55 -8.71 -18.48
C SER A 61 7.47 -9.75 -19.10
N MET A 62 8.76 -9.76 -18.73
CA MET A 62 9.71 -10.80 -19.13
C MET A 62 9.74 -11.98 -18.15
N GLN A 63 9.23 -11.78 -16.93
CA GLN A 63 9.30 -12.76 -15.84
C GLN A 63 7.98 -13.48 -15.58
N TYR A 64 6.84 -12.85 -15.86
CA TYR A 64 5.51 -13.35 -15.54
C TYR A 64 4.59 -13.27 -16.75
N THR A 65 3.66 -14.22 -16.87
CA THR A 65 2.48 -14.01 -17.72
C THR A 65 1.56 -12.95 -17.09
N PRO A 66 0.62 -12.37 -17.86
CA PRO A 66 -0.33 -11.40 -17.33
C PRO A 66 -1.08 -11.90 -16.08
N GLU A 67 -1.50 -13.16 -16.09
CA GLU A 67 -2.25 -13.80 -14.99
C GLU A 67 -1.37 -14.04 -13.76
N GLN A 68 -0.13 -14.49 -13.97
CA GLN A 68 0.84 -14.68 -12.88
C GLN A 68 1.15 -13.35 -12.21
N TYR A 69 1.31 -12.28 -12.99
CA TYR A 69 1.56 -10.95 -12.45
C TYR A 69 0.36 -10.39 -11.69
N ALA A 70 -0.87 -10.63 -12.18
CA ALA A 70 -2.08 -10.26 -11.46
C ALA A 70 -2.17 -10.97 -10.11
N ALA A 71 -1.88 -12.27 -10.07
CA ALA A 71 -1.87 -13.06 -8.84
C ALA A 71 -0.80 -12.56 -7.85
N GLU A 72 0.39 -12.23 -8.33
CA GLU A 72 1.46 -11.69 -7.49
C GLU A 72 1.12 -10.31 -6.92
N LEU A 73 0.50 -9.43 -7.72
CA LEU A 73 0.02 -8.13 -7.24
C LEU A 73 -1.05 -8.28 -6.16
N VAL A 74 -2.03 -9.17 -6.36
CA VAL A 74 -3.05 -9.46 -5.34
C VAL A 74 -2.41 -9.99 -4.07
N ARG A 75 -1.46 -10.93 -4.18
CA ARG A 75 -0.72 -11.45 -3.02
C ARG A 75 0.01 -10.34 -2.26
N SER A 76 0.68 -9.45 -2.98
CA SER A 76 1.37 -8.31 -2.39
C SER A 76 0.42 -7.32 -1.70
N TYR A 77 -0.77 -7.09 -2.27
CA TYR A 77 -1.78 -6.24 -1.62
C TYR A 77 -2.29 -6.86 -0.32
N THR A 78 -2.60 -8.16 -0.32
CA THR A 78 -3.03 -8.85 0.89
C THR A 78 -2.00 -8.70 2.00
N GLN A 79 -0.71 -8.94 1.71
CA GLN A 79 0.36 -8.83 2.70
C GLN A 79 0.50 -7.44 3.35
N HIS A 80 0.11 -6.37 2.66
CA HIS A 80 0.23 -5.02 3.20
C HIS A 80 -1.03 -4.53 3.91
N LEU A 81 -2.15 -5.24 3.79
CA LEU A 81 -3.46 -4.83 4.32
C LEU A 81 -4.02 -5.76 5.40
N THR A 82 -3.39 -6.91 5.61
CA THR A 82 -3.75 -7.90 6.63
C THR A 82 -2.55 -8.27 7.47
#